data_AF-A0A965ALH3-F1
#
_entry.id   AF-A0A965ALH3-F1
#
_cell.length_a   1.000
_cell.length_b   1.000
_cell.length_c   1.000
_cell.angle_alpha   90.00
_cell.angle_beta   90.00
_cell.angle_gamma   90.00
#
_symmetry.space_group_name_H-M   'P 1'
#
loop_
_entity.id
_entity.type
_entity.pdbx_description
1 polymer ?
#
loop_
_entity_poly.entity_id
_entity_poly.type
_entity_poly.pdbx_seq_one_letter_code
_entity_poly.pdbx_strand_id
1 'polypeptide(L)'
;MFSLATATWLGRWLGWLALAAGFRHAAATLGLTSGRQLLAAAVFSLAARYTTMAGEWMIGGCEAKVFAWAAVLAAWGELAAGRWGVSWLLSGLATALHPLVGGWMMLVTVAAGAIERQTTATARAADSPATGGRLWGSISFAAGLGLAAVGLVPAALLSIGVPVEVQREAATIYVVERLPHHLLPGRFQVGLVSRHVLAIVVWWILAAQCGDSVGLQRIRRVTLVVISLSVVGWLISLAEPFAPAMTHGLLRFYWFRLADGLVPLALAITATLVLWPTERGAGFPSEPIQMPWQSALMGALSLLLLIEFVGQSAHWPLPGRQLTARSDSRVDAEAWWDVCDWAKHETPPDARFLTPRGATSFHWRAERAEVVCWKNIPQSPAAIVDWRQRIVDCFSSDGTLTGQFPSTVSLGAKRLNEVAEKYDADFVIAPRKSLVAIPDGSTAVYRNNTYVVLPLPLPLPN
;
A
#
# COMPACT_ATOMS: atom_id res chain seq x y z
N MET A 1 -8.82 6.04 26.87
CA MET A 1 -8.40 5.58 25.53
C MET A 1 -9.57 5.73 24.57
N PHE A 2 -9.34 6.08 23.30
CA PHE A 2 -10.41 6.16 22.29
C PHE A 2 -10.91 4.75 21.93
N SER A 3 -12.18 4.63 21.51
CA SER A 3 -12.67 3.38 20.89
C SER A 3 -11.92 3.09 19.58
N LEU A 4 -11.89 1.83 19.14
CA LEU A 4 -11.26 1.43 17.87
C LEU A 4 -11.80 2.24 16.69
N ALA A 5 -13.12 2.47 16.65
CA ALA A 5 -13.76 3.26 15.61
C ALA A 5 -13.29 4.72 15.63
N THR A 6 -13.25 5.35 16.81
CA THR A 6 -12.79 6.74 16.96
C THR A 6 -11.32 6.88 16.58
N ALA A 7 -10.44 5.98 17.05
CA ALA A 7 -9.02 5.99 16.71
C ALA A 7 -8.80 5.82 15.20
N THR A 8 -9.55 4.92 14.55
CA THR A 8 -9.48 4.69 13.10
C THR A 8 -9.88 5.93 12.31
N TRP A 9 -10.95 6.63 12.72
CA TRP A 9 -11.38 7.86 12.06
C TRP A 9 -10.38 8.99 12.24
N LEU A 10 -9.89 9.21 13.47
CA LEU A 10 -8.86 10.22 13.74
C LEU A 10 -7.62 9.96 12.89
N GLY A 11 -7.13 8.71 12.85
CA GLY A 11 -5.98 8.34 12.04
C GLY A 11 -6.20 8.53 10.53
N ARG A 12 -7.41 8.26 10.01
CA ARG A 12 -7.79 8.56 8.61
C ARG A 12 -7.76 10.06 8.31
N TRP A 13 -8.36 10.88 9.16
CA TRP A 13 -8.35 12.33 9.00
C TRP A 13 -6.92 12.88 9.01
N LEU A 14 -6.09 12.43 9.95
CA LEU A 14 -4.67 12.82 9.99
C LEU A 14 -3.92 12.38 8.72
N GLY A 15 -4.15 11.16 8.25
CA GLY A 15 -3.55 10.65 7.01
C GLY A 15 -3.96 11.43 5.77
N TRP A 16 -5.26 11.75 5.65
CA TRP A 16 -5.78 12.57 4.54
C TRP A 16 -5.26 14.00 4.57
N LEU A 17 -5.19 14.62 5.75
CA LEU A 17 -4.60 15.95 5.91
C LEU A 17 -3.12 15.96 5.57
N ALA A 18 -2.37 14.93 5.98
CA ALA A 18 -0.96 14.79 5.63
C ALA A 18 -0.76 14.65 4.11
N LEU A 19 -1.53 13.77 3.45
CA LEU A 19 -1.50 13.62 1.99
C LEU A 19 -1.85 14.93 1.28
N ALA A 20 -2.89 15.63 1.73
CA ALA A 20 -3.29 16.92 1.17
C ALA A 20 -2.17 17.95 1.34
N ALA A 21 -1.51 18.01 2.50
CA ALA A 21 -0.39 18.91 2.75
C ALA A 21 0.81 18.60 1.85
N GLY A 22 1.19 17.32 1.72
CA GLY A 22 2.28 16.88 0.85
C GLY A 22 1.98 17.14 -0.63
N PHE A 23 0.77 16.85 -1.08
CA PHE A 23 0.32 17.15 -2.45
C PHE A 23 0.30 18.66 -2.72
N ARG A 24 -0.29 19.45 -1.81
CA ARG A 24 -0.36 20.91 -1.93
C ARG A 24 1.04 21.51 -2.04
N HIS A 25 1.97 21.03 -1.22
CA HIS A 25 3.37 21.42 -1.28
C HIS A 25 3.98 21.09 -2.64
N ALA A 26 3.86 19.85 -3.12
CA ALA A 26 4.34 19.42 -4.43
C ALA A 26 3.79 20.29 -5.57
N ALA A 27 2.47 20.48 -5.61
CA ALA A 27 1.80 21.27 -6.64
C ALA A 27 2.19 22.76 -6.58
N ALA A 28 2.29 23.34 -5.37
CA ALA A 28 2.69 24.74 -5.19
C ALA A 28 4.12 25.02 -5.64
N THR A 29 5.06 24.08 -5.44
CA THR A 29 6.46 24.23 -5.91
C THR A 29 6.58 24.33 -7.42
N LEU A 30 5.57 23.86 -8.16
CA LEU A 30 5.48 23.95 -9.62
C LEU A 30 4.62 25.13 -10.09
N GLY A 31 4.25 26.05 -9.18
CA GLY A 31 3.54 27.29 -9.52
C GLY A 31 2.03 27.14 -9.72
N LEU A 32 1.43 26.00 -9.36
CA LEU A 32 -0.03 25.84 -9.44
C LEU A 32 -0.72 26.73 -8.39
N THR A 33 -1.73 27.50 -8.81
CA THR A 33 -2.60 28.28 -7.91
C THR A 33 -3.54 27.37 -7.12
N SER A 34 -4.10 27.83 -6.01
CA SER A 34 -4.94 27.00 -5.11
C SER A 34 -6.09 26.28 -5.82
N GLY A 35 -6.80 26.95 -6.74
CA GLY A 35 -7.86 26.31 -7.53
C GLY A 35 -7.33 25.18 -8.45
N ARG A 36 -6.18 25.39 -9.07
CA ARG A 36 -5.52 24.37 -9.90
C ARG A 36 -4.93 23.23 -9.07
N GLN A 37 -4.47 23.50 -7.85
CA GLN A 37 -4.04 22.45 -6.92
C GLN A 37 -5.20 21.51 -6.57
N LEU A 38 -6.40 22.05 -6.33
CA LEU A 38 -7.60 21.23 -6.07
C LEU A 38 -7.94 20.36 -7.28
N LEU A 39 -7.88 20.93 -8.48
CA LEU A 39 -8.13 20.19 -9.71
C LEU A 39 -7.09 19.08 -9.93
N ALA A 40 -5.81 19.40 -9.78
CA ALA A 40 -4.74 18.41 -9.85
C ALA A 40 -4.92 17.30 -8.81
N ALA A 41 -5.38 17.64 -7.59
CA ALA A 41 -5.67 16.65 -6.56
C ALA A 41 -6.85 15.74 -6.94
N ALA A 42 -7.90 16.28 -7.57
CA ALA A 42 -9.03 15.49 -8.08
C ALA A 42 -8.60 14.54 -9.19
N VAL A 43 -7.81 15.03 -10.17
CA VAL A 43 -7.24 14.21 -11.24
C VAL A 43 -6.29 13.15 -10.66
N PHE A 44 -5.47 13.51 -9.69
CA PHE A 44 -4.56 12.58 -9.02
C PHE A 44 -5.32 11.48 -8.28
N SER A 45 -6.39 11.81 -7.55
CA SER A 45 -7.23 10.82 -6.87
C SER A 45 -7.83 9.81 -7.86
N LEU A 46 -8.26 10.28 -9.04
CA LEU A 46 -8.76 9.42 -10.11
C LEU A 46 -7.63 8.55 -10.70
N ALA A 47 -6.52 9.18 -11.09
CA ALA A 47 -5.39 8.50 -11.72
C ALA A 47 -4.76 7.45 -10.77
N ALA A 48 -4.55 7.78 -9.50
CA ALA A 48 -4.00 6.87 -8.50
C ALA A 48 -4.85 5.62 -8.30
N ARG A 49 -6.17 5.71 -8.50
CA ARG A 49 -7.09 4.57 -8.39
C ARG A 49 -7.09 3.68 -9.63
N TYR A 50 -7.03 4.28 -10.81
CA TYR A 50 -7.27 3.55 -12.07
C TYR A 50 -6.02 3.21 -12.86
N THR A 51 -4.87 3.81 -12.53
CA THR A 51 -3.62 3.64 -13.28
C THR A 51 -2.52 2.93 -12.49
N THR A 52 -2.84 2.36 -11.33
CA THR A 52 -1.91 1.46 -10.62
C THR A 52 -1.70 0.17 -11.41
N MET A 53 -0.46 -0.29 -11.52
CA MET A 53 -0.08 -1.57 -12.12
C MET A 53 -0.06 -2.69 -11.06
N ALA A 54 0.58 -2.42 -9.93
CA ALA A 54 0.85 -3.38 -8.86
C ALA A 54 -0.10 -3.17 -7.66
N GLY A 55 -1.24 -2.53 -7.84
CA GLY A 55 -2.30 -2.36 -6.84
C GLY A 55 -1.95 -1.47 -5.64
N GLU A 56 -0.93 -0.61 -5.73
CA GLU A 56 -0.64 0.35 -4.66
C GLU A 56 -1.79 1.34 -4.49
N TRP A 57 -2.06 1.70 -3.24
CA TRP A 57 -3.05 2.71 -2.91
C TRP A 57 -2.53 3.65 -1.84
N MET A 58 -2.91 4.92 -1.96
CA MET A 58 -2.49 5.99 -1.04
C MET A 58 -3.66 6.52 -0.22
N ILE A 59 -4.86 6.57 -0.83
CA ILE A 59 -6.06 7.18 -0.24
C ILE A 59 -7.00 6.08 0.26
N GLY A 60 -7.36 6.09 1.56
CA GLY A 60 -8.51 5.33 2.07
C GLY A 60 -8.34 4.57 3.39
N GLY A 61 -7.14 4.51 3.97
CA GLY A 61 -6.88 3.79 5.22
C GLY A 61 -6.13 4.60 6.27
N CYS A 62 -5.94 3.99 7.44
CA CYS A 62 -5.08 4.49 8.51
C CYS A 62 -3.88 3.53 8.63
N GLU A 63 -2.90 3.69 7.74
CA GLU A 63 -1.69 2.86 7.67
C GLU A 63 -0.46 3.75 7.61
N ALA A 64 0.67 3.28 8.15
CA ALA A 64 1.93 4.02 8.14
C ALA A 64 2.35 4.48 6.73
N LYS A 65 2.02 3.68 5.70
CA LYS A 65 2.31 4.03 4.29
C LYS A 65 1.61 5.30 3.82
N VAL A 66 0.43 5.65 4.37
CA VAL A 66 -0.31 6.86 3.99
C VAL A 66 0.52 8.10 4.37
N PHE A 67 1.09 8.09 5.57
CA PHE A 67 1.98 9.15 6.05
C PHE A 67 3.33 9.15 5.32
N ALA A 68 3.86 7.96 4.98
CA ALA A 68 5.07 7.85 4.16
C ALA A 68 4.85 8.46 2.76
N TRP A 69 3.70 8.21 2.13
CA TRP A 69 3.34 8.82 0.85
C TRP A 69 3.21 10.34 0.96
N ALA A 70 2.63 10.87 2.04
CA ALA A 70 2.59 12.32 2.27
C ALA A 70 4.01 12.94 2.28
N ALA A 71 4.96 12.28 2.96
CA ALA A 71 6.36 12.70 2.98
C ALA A 71 7.04 12.54 1.60
N VAL A 72 6.73 11.48 0.84
CA VAL A 72 7.21 11.29 -0.56
C VAL A 72 6.69 12.39 -1.49
N LEU A 73 5.41 12.78 -1.39
CA LEU A 73 4.85 13.88 -2.18
C LEU A 73 5.58 15.19 -1.87
N ALA A 74 5.81 15.48 -0.59
CA ALA A 74 6.59 16.66 -0.19
C ALA A 74 8.04 16.58 -0.71
N ALA A 75 8.70 15.42 -0.56
CA ALA A 75 10.06 15.18 -1.07
C ALA A 75 10.16 15.39 -2.58
N TRP A 76 9.15 14.97 -3.33
CA TRP A 76 9.06 15.17 -4.77
C TRP A 76 8.94 16.66 -5.14
N GLY A 77 8.18 17.45 -4.38
CA GLY A 77 8.12 18.91 -4.52
C GLY A 77 9.46 19.59 -4.23
N GLU A 78 10.15 19.14 -3.20
CA GLU A 78 11.50 19.61 -2.87
C GLU A 78 12.52 19.28 -3.97
N LEU A 79 12.39 18.12 -4.64
CA LEU A 79 13.17 17.80 -5.85
C LEU A 79 12.87 18.76 -6.99
N ALA A 80 11.60 19.06 -7.26
CA ALA A 80 11.24 20.04 -8.29
C ALA A 80 11.93 21.39 -8.02
N ALA A 81 11.91 21.83 -6.76
CA ALA A 81 12.55 23.07 -6.32
C ALA A 81 14.10 23.02 -6.31
N GLY A 82 14.72 21.85 -6.49
CA GLY A 82 16.17 21.67 -6.43
C GLY A 82 16.74 21.66 -5.01
N ARG A 83 15.88 21.47 -4.00
CA ARG A 83 16.25 21.43 -2.57
C ARG A 83 16.57 19.98 -2.15
N TRP A 84 17.62 19.43 -2.76
CA TRP A 84 18.03 18.02 -2.62
C TRP A 84 18.19 17.53 -1.18
N GLY A 85 18.77 18.35 -0.30
CA GLY A 85 18.96 17.99 1.11
C GLY A 85 17.64 17.79 1.85
N VAL A 86 16.67 18.69 1.65
CA VAL A 86 15.34 18.58 2.28
C VAL A 86 14.55 17.42 1.68
N SER A 87 14.65 17.21 0.37
CA SER A 87 14.06 16.04 -0.27
C SER A 87 14.59 14.71 0.31
N TRP A 88 15.91 14.62 0.51
CA TRP A 88 16.54 13.47 1.16
C TRP A 88 16.04 13.28 2.59
N LEU A 89 15.95 14.37 3.38
CA LEU A 89 15.41 14.34 4.74
C LEU A 89 13.97 13.79 4.78
N LEU A 90 13.09 14.31 3.91
CA LEU A 90 11.70 13.88 3.82
C LEU A 90 11.58 12.43 3.31
N SER A 91 12.47 12.00 2.41
CA SER A 91 12.55 10.60 1.98
C SER A 91 13.04 9.68 3.11
N GLY A 92 13.94 10.18 3.98
CA GLY A 92 14.35 9.51 5.22
C GLY A 92 13.18 9.38 6.21
N LEU A 93 12.40 10.44 6.41
CA LEU A 93 11.16 10.40 7.20
C LEU A 93 10.16 9.39 6.63
N ALA A 94 9.97 9.37 5.31
CA ALA A 94 9.12 8.39 4.65
C ALA A 94 9.64 6.95 4.87
N THR A 95 10.96 6.76 4.88
CA THR A 95 11.60 5.46 5.14
C THR A 95 11.39 5.00 6.58
N ALA A 96 11.46 5.93 7.54
CA ALA A 96 11.17 5.67 8.95
C ALA A 96 9.74 5.12 9.15
N LEU A 97 8.77 5.70 8.44
CA LEU A 97 7.37 5.32 8.50
C LEU A 97 7.07 4.04 7.71
N HIS A 98 7.64 3.92 6.51
CA HIS A 98 7.45 2.76 5.65
C HIS A 98 8.69 2.55 4.76
N PRO A 99 9.58 1.60 5.10
CA PRO A 99 10.87 1.42 4.44
C PRO A 99 10.79 1.25 2.92
N LEU A 100 9.81 0.51 2.42
CA LEU A 100 9.64 0.28 0.99
C LEU A 100 9.14 1.51 0.22
N VAL A 101 8.41 2.44 0.84
CA VAL A 101 7.91 3.63 0.15
C VAL A 101 9.01 4.70 0.12
N GLY A 102 9.56 5.02 1.30
CA GLY A 102 10.61 6.03 1.41
C GLY A 102 11.95 5.58 0.86
N GLY A 103 12.33 4.31 1.04
CA GLY A 103 13.63 3.79 0.61
C GLY A 103 13.80 3.88 -0.91
N TRP A 104 12.76 3.54 -1.67
CA TRP A 104 12.77 3.76 -3.13
C TRP A 104 12.87 5.25 -3.47
N MET A 105 12.18 6.13 -2.74
CA MET A 105 12.27 7.58 -2.97
C MET A 105 13.68 8.14 -2.68
N MET A 106 14.39 7.60 -1.68
CA MET A 106 15.79 7.95 -1.42
C MET A 106 16.70 7.54 -2.58
N LEU A 107 16.51 6.33 -3.13
CA LEU A 107 17.27 5.87 -4.30
C LEU A 107 16.98 6.72 -5.54
N VAL A 108 15.71 7.08 -5.76
CA VAL A 108 15.30 7.99 -6.85
C VAL A 108 15.93 9.37 -6.68
N THR A 109 15.98 9.90 -5.46
CA THR A 109 16.63 11.18 -5.14
C THR A 109 18.11 11.16 -5.52
N VAL A 110 18.82 10.07 -5.21
CA VAL A 110 20.23 9.90 -5.57
C VAL A 110 20.41 9.79 -7.09
N ALA A 111 19.63 8.93 -7.75
CA ALA A 111 19.73 8.71 -9.19
C ALA A 111 19.39 9.98 -9.99
N ALA A 112 18.31 10.67 -9.65
CA ALA A 112 17.93 11.93 -10.28
C ALA A 112 18.99 13.02 -10.05
N GLY A 113 19.58 13.09 -8.85
CA GLY A 113 20.66 14.02 -8.53
C GLY A 113 21.94 13.73 -9.30
N ALA A 114 22.28 12.45 -9.52
CA ALA A 114 23.41 12.04 -10.35
C ALA A 114 23.21 12.44 -11.82
N ILE A 115 22.02 12.20 -12.38
CA ILE A 115 21.66 12.61 -13.75
C ILE A 115 21.70 14.13 -13.88
N GLU A 116 21.18 14.88 -12.90
CA GLU A 116 21.27 16.35 -12.92
C GLU A 116 22.72 16.83 -12.88
N ARG A 117 23.57 16.25 -12.04
CA ARG A 117 25.00 16.60 -12.00
C ARG A 117 25.69 16.32 -13.31
N GLN A 118 25.45 15.19 -13.97
CA GLN A 118 26.06 14.88 -15.27
C GLN A 118 25.61 15.85 -16.36
N THR A 119 24.30 16.16 -16.40
CA THR A 119 23.73 17.09 -17.39
C THR A 119 24.08 18.55 -17.13
N THR A 120 24.43 18.92 -15.89
CA THR A 120 24.83 20.29 -15.53
C THR A 120 26.35 20.46 -15.48
N ALA A 121 27.13 19.40 -15.23
CA ALA A 121 28.60 19.43 -15.28
C ALA A 121 29.11 19.66 -16.71
N THR A 122 28.35 19.24 -17.72
CA THR A 122 28.58 19.64 -19.11
C THR A 122 28.22 21.10 -19.41
N ALA A 123 27.45 21.76 -18.52
CA ALA A 123 26.98 23.14 -18.69
C ALA A 123 27.63 24.17 -17.74
N ARG A 124 28.28 23.74 -16.64
CA ARG A 124 28.90 24.61 -15.63
C ARG A 124 30.35 24.22 -15.37
N ALA A 125 31.23 24.73 -16.21
CA ALA A 125 32.63 25.01 -15.87
C ALA A 125 32.80 26.35 -15.14
N ALA A 126 31.71 27.06 -14.80
CA ALA A 126 31.74 28.34 -14.11
C ALA A 126 30.63 28.38 -13.05
N ASP A 127 31.02 28.31 -11.77
CA ASP A 127 30.44 29.00 -10.60
C ASP A 127 30.63 28.19 -9.31
N SER A 128 31.21 28.84 -8.31
CA SER A 128 31.52 28.26 -6.99
C SER A 128 30.27 28.22 -6.08
N PRO A 129 30.03 27.14 -5.31
CA PRO A 129 28.87 27.07 -4.42
C PRO A 129 29.09 27.84 -3.11
N ALA A 130 28.14 28.74 -2.79
CA ALA A 130 28.02 29.46 -1.53
C ALA A 130 28.07 28.52 -0.31
N THR A 131 28.87 28.91 0.69
CA THR A 131 29.25 28.11 1.87
C THR A 131 28.10 27.82 2.84
N GLY A 132 27.09 28.69 2.94
CA GLY A 132 25.94 28.51 3.84
C GLY A 132 25.00 27.35 3.45
N GLY A 133 24.91 27.03 2.15
CA GLY A 133 24.08 25.91 1.66
C GLY A 133 24.67 24.53 1.98
N ARG A 134 25.98 24.44 2.20
CA ARG A 134 26.66 23.16 2.46
C ARG A 134 26.37 22.62 3.85
N LEU A 135 26.41 23.47 4.89
CA LEU A 135 26.12 23.04 6.26
C LEU A 135 24.68 22.52 6.40
N TRP A 136 23.69 23.26 5.90
CA TRP A 136 22.29 22.83 5.94
C TRP A 136 22.05 21.57 5.09
N GLY A 137 22.75 21.44 3.96
CA GLY A 137 22.76 20.22 3.16
C GLY A 137 23.31 19.02 3.93
N SER A 138 24.43 19.18 4.63
CA SER A 138 25.05 18.12 5.45
C SER A 138 24.17 17.71 6.63
N ILE A 139 23.56 18.68 7.33
CA ILE A 139 22.60 18.41 8.42
C ILE A 139 21.40 17.63 7.88
N SER A 140 20.79 18.09 6.77
CA SER A 140 19.65 17.39 6.17
C SER A 140 20.00 15.98 5.72
N PHE A 141 21.22 15.78 5.20
CA PHE A 141 21.73 14.47 4.81
C PHE A 141 21.85 13.52 6.01
N ALA A 142 22.54 13.96 7.08
CA ALA A 142 22.73 13.18 8.29
C ALA A 142 21.41 12.87 8.98
N ALA A 143 20.51 13.85 9.09
CA ALA A 143 19.18 13.66 9.66
C ALA A 143 18.32 12.71 8.82
N GLY A 144 18.36 12.81 7.48
CA GLY A 144 17.68 11.88 6.60
C GLY A 144 18.16 10.44 6.76
N LEU A 145 19.47 10.23 6.88
CA LEU A 145 20.05 8.91 7.13
C LEU A 145 19.65 8.37 8.51
N GLY A 146 19.69 9.23 9.54
CA GLY A 146 19.26 8.87 10.90
C GLY A 146 17.79 8.45 10.95
N LEU A 147 16.90 9.19 10.27
CA LEU A 147 15.49 8.81 10.16
C LEU A 147 15.31 7.50 9.39
N ALA A 148 16.00 7.32 8.27
CA ALA A 148 15.91 6.08 7.50
C ALA A 148 16.33 4.85 8.34
N ALA A 149 17.34 5.00 9.20
CA ALA A 149 17.79 3.94 10.09
C ALA A 149 16.70 3.48 11.07
N VAL A 150 15.81 4.38 11.53
CA VAL A 150 14.68 4.01 12.42
C VAL A 150 13.77 2.98 11.77
N GLY A 151 13.53 3.06 10.45
CA GLY A 151 12.72 2.10 9.73
C GLY A 151 13.50 0.86 9.26
N LEU A 152 14.73 1.06 8.77
CA LEU A 152 15.52 0.00 8.15
C LEU A 152 16.19 -0.94 9.15
N VAL A 153 16.73 -0.42 10.26
CA VAL A 153 17.47 -1.23 11.22
C VAL A 153 16.57 -2.29 11.85
N PRO A 154 15.39 -1.98 12.43
CA PRO A 154 14.51 -3.01 12.98
C PRO A 154 14.10 -4.06 11.93
N ALA A 155 13.82 -3.63 10.69
CA ALA A 155 13.47 -4.54 9.60
C ALA A 155 14.63 -5.51 9.25
N ALA A 156 15.87 -5.01 9.26
CA ALA A 156 17.05 -5.85 9.05
C ALA A 156 17.28 -6.82 10.21
N LEU A 157 17.13 -6.35 11.46
CA LEU A 157 17.30 -7.16 12.67
C LEU A 157 16.37 -8.40 12.67
N LEU A 158 15.17 -8.31 12.09
CA LEU A 158 14.23 -9.44 11.98
C LEU A 158 14.75 -10.62 11.14
N SER A 159 15.77 -10.41 10.31
CA SER A 159 16.37 -11.44 9.46
C SER A 159 17.72 -11.93 9.98
N ILE A 160 18.29 -11.28 10.99
CA ILE A 160 19.59 -11.67 11.55
C ILE A 160 19.46 -13.02 12.25
N GLY A 161 20.43 -13.90 11.99
CA GLY A 161 20.47 -15.25 12.58
C GLY A 161 19.51 -16.25 11.95
N VAL A 162 18.68 -15.84 10.97
CA VAL A 162 17.76 -16.75 10.27
C VAL A 162 18.49 -17.47 9.13
N PRO A 163 18.44 -18.82 9.06
CA PRO A 163 19.09 -19.57 7.99
C PRO A 163 18.67 -19.11 6.59
N VAL A 164 19.62 -19.11 5.64
CA VAL A 164 19.39 -18.62 4.26
C VAL A 164 18.24 -19.34 3.58
N GLU A 165 18.07 -20.65 3.84
CA GLU A 165 16.98 -21.42 3.23
C GLU A 165 15.60 -21.00 3.74
N VAL A 166 15.48 -20.69 5.04
CA VAL A 166 14.24 -20.13 5.62
C VAL A 166 13.96 -18.74 5.04
N GLN A 167 15.00 -17.92 4.78
CA GLN A 167 14.82 -16.62 4.13
C GLN A 167 14.31 -16.75 2.69
N ARG A 168 14.84 -17.72 1.92
CA ARG A 168 14.42 -18.01 0.54
C ARG A 168 13.00 -18.57 0.49
N GLU A 169 12.67 -19.46 1.42
CA GLU A 169 11.32 -19.99 1.58
C GLU A 169 10.34 -18.86 1.89
N ALA A 170 10.61 -18.04 2.91
CA ALA A 170 9.77 -16.90 3.27
C ALA A 170 9.56 -15.92 2.10
N ALA A 171 10.61 -15.63 1.32
CA ALA A 171 10.50 -14.80 0.13
C ALA A 171 9.57 -15.43 -0.93
N THR A 172 9.65 -16.74 -1.13
CA THR A 172 8.78 -17.49 -2.05
C THR A 172 7.33 -17.47 -1.57
N ILE A 173 7.08 -17.76 -0.29
CA ILE A 173 5.75 -17.68 0.32
C ILE A 173 5.15 -16.29 0.10
N TYR A 174 5.95 -15.24 0.35
CA TYR A 174 5.50 -13.87 0.24
C TYR A 174 5.19 -13.43 -1.19
N VAL A 175 6.10 -13.72 -2.13
CA VAL A 175 6.00 -13.29 -3.54
C VAL A 175 5.03 -14.14 -4.34
N VAL A 176 5.08 -15.46 -4.20
CA VAL A 176 4.34 -16.38 -5.08
C VAL A 176 2.99 -16.76 -4.51
N GLU A 177 2.94 -17.12 -3.23
CA GLU A 177 1.70 -17.66 -2.65
C GLU A 177 0.81 -16.55 -2.08
N ARG A 178 1.42 -15.51 -1.51
CA ARG A 178 0.71 -14.48 -0.77
C ARG A 178 0.34 -13.25 -1.61
N LEU A 179 1.32 -12.60 -2.26
CA LEU A 179 1.12 -11.36 -3.02
C LEU A 179 1.57 -11.43 -4.51
N PRO A 180 1.30 -12.51 -5.26
CA PRO A 180 1.76 -12.61 -6.65
C PRO A 180 1.22 -11.47 -7.52
N HIS A 181 -0.01 -11.04 -7.28
CA HIS A 181 -0.68 -9.95 -7.99
C HIS A 181 -0.12 -8.55 -7.71
N HIS A 182 0.82 -8.42 -6.76
CA HIS A 182 1.51 -7.16 -6.44
C HIS A 182 3.02 -7.21 -6.72
N LEU A 183 3.62 -8.40 -6.72
CA LEU A 183 5.08 -8.59 -6.75
C LEU A 183 5.60 -9.33 -7.97
N LEU A 184 4.79 -10.21 -8.59
CA LEU A 184 5.21 -11.05 -9.70
C LEU A 184 4.54 -10.59 -11.00
N PRO A 185 5.27 -9.92 -11.91
CA PRO A 185 4.71 -9.36 -13.15
C PRO A 185 3.88 -10.33 -13.99
N GLY A 186 4.29 -11.61 -14.08
CA GLY A 186 3.53 -12.65 -14.78
C GLY A 186 2.15 -12.95 -14.19
N ARG A 187 1.84 -12.41 -13.00
CA ARG A 187 0.56 -12.57 -12.30
C ARG A 187 -0.21 -11.26 -12.15
N PHE A 188 0.28 -10.16 -12.74
CA PHE A 188 -0.45 -8.89 -12.74
C PHE A 188 -1.68 -8.95 -13.62
N GLN A 189 -2.71 -8.21 -13.23
CA GLN A 189 -3.90 -8.08 -14.07
C GLN A 189 -3.54 -7.26 -15.30
N VAL A 190 -3.69 -7.85 -16.49
CA VAL A 190 -3.36 -7.20 -17.77
C VAL A 190 -4.02 -5.82 -17.89
N GLY A 191 -5.28 -5.68 -17.46
CA GLY A 191 -5.98 -4.40 -17.49
C GLY A 191 -5.33 -3.30 -16.63
N LEU A 192 -4.73 -3.64 -15.49
CA LEU A 192 -4.00 -2.70 -14.63
C LEU A 192 -2.67 -2.29 -15.27
N VAL A 193 -1.93 -3.25 -15.80
CA VAL A 193 -0.68 -3.00 -16.55
C VAL A 193 -0.94 -2.08 -17.75
N SER A 194 -1.94 -2.40 -18.57
CA SER A 194 -2.27 -1.59 -19.77
C SER A 194 -2.67 -0.16 -19.41
N ARG A 195 -3.45 0.05 -18.34
CA ARG A 195 -3.81 1.40 -17.86
C ARG A 195 -2.62 2.17 -17.32
N HIS A 196 -1.69 1.51 -16.62
CA HIS A 196 -0.47 2.14 -16.15
C HIS A 196 0.45 2.55 -17.30
N VAL A 197 0.65 1.67 -18.29
CA VAL A 197 1.42 1.99 -19.51
C VAL A 197 0.76 3.14 -20.28
N LEU A 198 -0.57 3.12 -20.42
CA LEU A 198 -1.30 4.23 -21.03
C LEU A 198 -1.08 5.54 -20.25
N ALA A 199 -1.10 5.50 -18.91
CA ALA A 199 -0.82 6.67 -18.09
C ALA A 199 0.60 7.23 -18.31
N ILE A 200 1.60 6.35 -18.47
CA ILE A 200 2.98 6.74 -18.83
C ILE A 200 3.00 7.42 -20.20
N VAL A 201 2.34 6.83 -21.21
CA VAL A 201 2.30 7.38 -22.58
C VAL A 201 1.61 8.75 -22.60
N VAL A 202 0.44 8.86 -21.97
CA VAL A 202 -0.30 10.13 -21.87
C VAL A 202 0.52 11.16 -21.11
N TRP A 203 1.15 10.77 -19.99
CA TRP A 203 2.05 11.65 -19.26
C TRP A 203 3.19 12.16 -20.13
N TRP A 204 3.84 11.28 -20.91
CA TRP A 204 4.92 11.64 -21.82
C TRP A 204 4.48 12.66 -22.88
N ILE A 205 3.33 12.42 -23.52
CA ILE A 205 2.74 13.33 -24.52
C ILE A 205 2.41 14.69 -23.92
N LEU A 206 1.81 14.73 -22.72
CA LEU A 206 1.48 15.99 -22.03
C LEU A 206 2.74 16.69 -21.54
N ALA A 207 3.72 15.93 -21.03
CA ALA A 207 4.98 16.48 -20.58
C ALA A 207 5.73 17.16 -21.73
N ALA A 208 5.67 16.64 -22.96
CA ALA A 208 6.25 17.26 -24.15
C ALA A 208 5.58 18.59 -24.55
N GLN A 209 4.34 18.84 -24.09
CA GLN A 209 3.62 20.10 -24.33
C GLN A 209 3.88 21.15 -23.25
N CYS A 210 4.42 20.75 -22.09
CA CYS A 210 4.81 21.68 -21.04
C CYS A 210 6.12 22.40 -21.40
N GLY A 211 6.28 23.65 -20.95
CA GLY A 211 7.54 24.39 -21.10
C GLY A 211 8.73 23.75 -20.36
N ASP A 212 9.93 24.23 -20.66
CA ASP A 212 11.20 23.64 -20.19
C ASP A 212 11.74 24.25 -18.90
N SER A 213 10.86 24.59 -17.96
CA SER A 213 11.31 25.08 -16.66
C SER A 213 12.20 24.05 -15.95
N VAL A 214 13.22 24.50 -15.22
CA VAL A 214 14.16 23.61 -14.53
C VAL A 214 13.43 22.63 -13.60
N GLY A 215 12.39 23.10 -12.90
CA GLY A 215 11.56 22.24 -12.04
C GLY A 215 10.82 21.15 -12.81
N LEU A 216 10.26 21.46 -13.97
CA LEU A 216 9.59 20.46 -14.82
C LEU A 216 10.58 19.44 -15.39
N GLN A 217 11.78 19.88 -15.78
CA GLN A 217 12.83 18.95 -16.23
C GLN A 217 13.25 17.98 -15.12
N ARG A 218 13.39 18.46 -13.88
CA ARG A 218 13.67 17.60 -12.72
C ARG A 218 12.58 16.58 -12.51
N ILE A 219 11.32 17.00 -12.56
CA ILE A 219 10.19 16.09 -12.43
C ILE A 219 10.16 15.05 -13.55
N ARG A 220 10.42 15.45 -14.81
CA ARG A 220 10.54 14.49 -15.92
C ARG A 220 11.59 13.43 -15.64
N ARG A 221 12.78 13.83 -15.16
CA ARG A 221 13.86 12.90 -14.78
C ARG A 221 13.45 11.98 -13.64
N VAL A 222 12.86 12.52 -12.57
CA VAL A 222 12.39 11.73 -11.42
C VAL A 222 11.36 10.69 -11.86
N THR A 223 10.36 11.08 -12.66
CA THR A 223 9.36 10.14 -13.18
C THR A 223 9.99 9.06 -14.06
N LEU A 224 10.96 9.41 -14.90
CA LEU A 224 11.69 8.42 -15.71
C LEU A 224 12.48 7.44 -14.85
N VAL A 225 13.22 7.90 -13.83
CA VAL A 225 13.94 7.02 -12.91
C VAL A 225 12.99 6.05 -12.21
N VAL A 226 11.82 6.54 -11.76
CA VAL A 226 10.80 5.70 -11.12
C VAL A 226 10.25 4.65 -12.09
N ILE A 227 9.99 5.02 -13.35
CA ILE A 227 9.58 4.06 -14.39
C ILE A 227 10.69 3.03 -14.65
N SER A 228 11.96 3.46 -14.70
CA SER A 228 13.10 2.57 -14.86
C SER A 228 13.23 1.55 -13.72
N LEU A 229 12.91 1.92 -12.47
CA LEU A 229 12.85 0.96 -11.36
C LEU A 229 11.81 -0.14 -11.60
N SER A 230 10.62 0.22 -12.09
CA SER A 230 9.62 -0.77 -12.49
C SER A 230 10.13 -1.68 -13.62
N VAL A 231 10.83 -1.13 -14.62
CA VAL A 231 11.44 -1.93 -15.69
C VAL A 231 12.47 -2.92 -15.14
N VAL A 232 13.30 -2.51 -14.19
CA VAL A 232 14.24 -3.42 -13.50
C VAL A 232 13.48 -4.54 -12.78
N GLY A 233 12.37 -4.24 -12.12
CA GLY A 233 11.49 -5.27 -11.54
C GLY A 233 10.98 -6.29 -12.57
N TRP A 234 10.60 -5.84 -13.75
CA TRP A 234 10.22 -6.73 -14.87
C TRP A 234 11.41 -7.60 -15.32
N LEU A 235 12.60 -7.01 -15.48
CA LEU A 235 13.81 -7.76 -15.86
C LEU A 235 14.19 -8.82 -14.82
N ILE A 236 14.07 -8.50 -13.53
CA ILE A 236 14.28 -9.48 -12.44
C ILE A 236 13.29 -10.64 -12.54
N SER A 237 12.03 -10.38 -12.91
CA SER A 237 11.02 -11.41 -13.10
C SER A 237 11.33 -12.37 -14.25
N LEU A 238 12.03 -11.93 -15.30
CA LEU A 238 12.42 -12.81 -16.41
C LEU A 238 13.41 -13.91 -15.98
N ALA A 239 14.12 -13.71 -14.86
CA ALA A 239 15.02 -14.70 -14.31
C ALA A 239 14.31 -15.78 -13.46
N GLU A 240 13.00 -15.66 -13.20
CA GLU A 240 12.25 -16.60 -12.35
C GLU A 240 12.42 -18.08 -12.75
N PRO A 241 12.35 -18.48 -14.04
CA PRO A 241 12.50 -19.88 -14.42
C PRO A 241 13.91 -20.46 -14.18
N PHE A 242 14.92 -19.59 -14.10
CA PHE A 242 16.33 -19.99 -14.00
C PHE A 242 16.88 -19.85 -12.58
N ALA A 243 16.41 -18.86 -11.82
CA ALA A 243 16.92 -18.51 -10.50
C ALA A 243 15.79 -18.04 -9.55
N PRO A 244 14.77 -18.88 -9.26
CA PRO A 244 13.56 -18.48 -8.56
C PRO A 244 13.83 -17.90 -7.16
N ALA A 245 14.75 -18.51 -6.40
CA ALA A 245 15.10 -18.04 -5.06
C ALA A 245 15.69 -16.62 -5.06
N MET A 246 16.54 -16.30 -6.04
CA MET A 246 17.08 -14.95 -6.21
C MET A 246 15.98 -13.98 -6.64
N THR A 247 15.17 -14.37 -7.63
CA THR A 247 14.08 -13.55 -8.15
C THR A 247 13.08 -13.19 -7.06
N HIS A 248 12.60 -14.14 -6.27
CA HIS A 248 11.68 -13.87 -5.15
C HIS A 248 12.34 -13.01 -4.06
N GLY A 249 13.61 -13.30 -3.75
CA GLY A 249 14.40 -12.52 -2.79
C GLY A 249 14.55 -11.05 -3.16
N LEU A 250 14.57 -10.73 -4.47
CA LEU A 250 14.61 -9.37 -4.98
C LEU A 250 13.22 -8.75 -5.17
N LEU A 251 12.25 -9.50 -5.71
CA LEU A 251 10.91 -8.99 -5.98
C LEU A 251 10.14 -8.64 -4.71
N ARG A 252 10.45 -9.26 -3.56
CA ARG A 252 9.84 -8.93 -2.26
C ARG A 252 9.99 -7.45 -1.86
N PHE A 253 10.88 -6.70 -2.50
CA PHE A 253 11.12 -5.28 -2.25
C PHE A 253 10.23 -4.34 -3.07
N TYR A 254 9.15 -4.80 -3.72
CA TYR A 254 8.11 -3.94 -4.32
C TYR A 254 8.64 -2.91 -5.35
N TRP A 255 9.38 -3.37 -6.35
CA TRP A 255 9.98 -2.53 -7.42
C TRP A 255 8.99 -1.59 -8.15
N PHE A 256 7.70 -1.92 -8.13
CA PHE A 256 6.65 -1.20 -8.84
C PHE A 256 5.92 -0.15 -8.01
N ARG A 257 6.07 -0.19 -6.68
CA ARG A 257 5.25 0.58 -5.73
C ARG A 257 5.38 2.08 -5.92
N LEU A 258 6.60 2.57 -6.16
CA LEU A 258 6.82 4.01 -6.31
C LEU A 258 6.22 4.55 -7.61
N ALA A 259 6.26 3.78 -8.70
CA ALA A 259 5.67 4.15 -9.99
C ALA A 259 4.15 4.25 -9.91
N ASP A 260 3.50 3.31 -9.22
CA ASP A 260 2.06 3.33 -9.01
C ASP A 260 1.55 4.60 -8.30
N GLY A 261 2.40 5.31 -7.55
CA GLY A 261 2.06 6.60 -6.94
C GLY A 261 2.55 7.83 -7.72
N LEU A 262 3.81 7.81 -8.17
CA LEU A 262 4.42 9.01 -8.78
C LEU A 262 4.09 9.22 -10.26
N VAL A 263 3.79 8.16 -11.03
CA VAL A 263 3.30 8.32 -12.41
C VAL A 263 1.93 9.02 -12.43
N PRO A 264 0.91 8.60 -11.64
CA PRO A 264 -0.34 9.33 -11.54
C PRO A 264 -0.17 10.78 -11.06
N LEU A 265 0.76 11.04 -10.13
CA LEU A 265 1.07 12.39 -9.67
C LEU A 265 1.59 13.25 -10.82
N ALA A 266 2.61 12.76 -11.53
CA ALA A 266 3.22 13.47 -12.63
C ALA A 266 2.19 13.72 -13.75
N LEU A 267 1.36 12.73 -14.06
CA LEU A 267 0.24 12.84 -15.01
C LEU A 267 -0.75 13.92 -14.58
N ALA A 268 -1.19 13.93 -13.32
CA ALA A 268 -2.17 14.89 -12.84
C ALA A 268 -1.65 16.34 -12.89
N ILE A 269 -0.38 16.53 -12.54
CA ILE A 269 0.29 17.84 -12.59
C ILE A 269 0.44 18.31 -14.05
N THR A 270 0.96 17.47 -14.95
CA THR A 270 1.13 17.87 -16.36
C THR A 270 -0.21 18.08 -17.06
N ALA A 271 -1.21 17.23 -16.81
CA ALA A 271 -2.57 17.43 -17.32
C ALA A 271 -3.15 18.77 -16.87
N THR A 272 -2.98 19.14 -15.60
CA THR A 272 -3.46 20.43 -15.08
C THR A 272 -2.75 21.61 -15.73
N LEU A 273 -1.43 21.51 -15.93
CA LEU A 273 -0.66 22.56 -16.59
C LEU A 273 -1.04 22.75 -18.07
N VAL A 274 -1.34 21.67 -18.79
CA VAL A 274 -1.71 21.71 -20.22
C VAL A 274 -3.16 22.14 -20.42
N LEU A 275 -4.10 21.63 -19.62
CA LEU A 275 -5.54 21.89 -19.78
C LEU A 275 -5.96 23.23 -19.16
N TRP A 276 -5.28 23.67 -18.11
CA TRP A 276 -5.54 24.95 -17.44
C TRP A 276 -4.26 25.79 -17.36
N PRO A 277 -3.70 26.25 -18.49
CA PRO A 277 -2.44 26.99 -18.53
C PRO A 277 -2.50 28.27 -17.68
N THR A 278 -1.37 28.61 -17.06
CA THR A 278 -1.18 29.83 -16.25
C THR A 278 -0.61 30.96 -17.12
N GLU A 279 -1.17 32.17 -17.01
CA GLU A 279 -0.61 33.37 -17.65
C GLU A 279 0.78 33.76 -17.10
N ARG A 280 1.11 33.27 -15.90
CA ARG A 280 2.40 33.50 -15.24
C ARG A 280 2.99 32.18 -14.78
N GLY A 281 4.02 31.69 -15.47
CA GLY A 281 5.08 30.92 -14.80
C GLY A 281 5.49 29.54 -15.32
N ALA A 282 4.98 29.02 -16.44
CA ALA A 282 5.38 27.67 -16.89
C ALA A 282 5.85 27.56 -18.36
N GLY A 283 6.43 28.63 -18.92
CA GLY A 283 7.14 28.57 -20.20
C GLY A 283 6.27 28.21 -21.41
N PHE A 284 4.97 28.45 -21.33
CA PHE A 284 4.10 28.38 -22.50
C PHE A 284 4.35 29.59 -23.41
N PRO A 285 4.30 29.43 -24.74
CA PRO A 285 4.27 30.56 -25.66
C PRO A 285 3.09 31.48 -25.33
N SER A 286 3.28 32.79 -25.52
CA SER A 286 2.32 33.87 -25.26
C SER A 286 0.92 33.62 -25.85
N GLU A 287 -0.08 33.97 -25.05
CA GLU A 287 -1.53 33.74 -25.18
C GLU A 287 -1.96 32.28 -25.40
N PRO A 288 -2.59 31.63 -24.39
CA PRO A 288 -3.10 30.28 -24.55
C PRO A 288 -4.31 30.28 -25.49
N ILE A 289 -4.09 30.05 -26.78
CA ILE A 289 -5.16 29.69 -27.71
C ILE A 289 -5.75 28.38 -27.22
N GLN A 290 -6.91 28.44 -26.56
CA GLN A 290 -7.64 27.25 -26.16
C GLN A 290 -8.10 26.51 -27.41
N MET A 291 -7.54 25.33 -27.63
CA MET A 291 -7.93 24.49 -28.75
C MET A 291 -9.27 23.81 -28.43
N PRO A 292 -10.17 23.61 -29.42
CA PRO A 292 -11.49 22.98 -29.18
C PRO A 292 -11.41 21.60 -28.50
N TRP A 293 -10.34 20.83 -28.75
CA TRP A 293 -10.12 19.54 -28.12
C TRP A 293 -9.85 19.64 -26.61
N GLN A 294 -9.24 20.74 -26.14
CA GLN A 294 -8.97 20.96 -24.72
C GLN A 294 -10.29 21.15 -23.97
N SER A 295 -11.21 21.96 -24.50
CA SER A 295 -12.53 22.17 -23.91
C SER A 295 -13.35 20.88 -23.85
N ALA A 296 -13.33 20.08 -24.93
CA ALA A 296 -13.97 18.77 -24.94
C ALA A 296 -13.36 17.83 -23.88
N LEU A 297 -12.03 17.79 -23.76
CA LEU A 297 -11.33 16.96 -22.79
C LEU A 297 -11.57 17.41 -21.34
N MET A 298 -11.61 18.72 -21.08
CA MET A 298 -11.97 19.27 -19.77
C MET A 298 -13.41 18.89 -19.39
N GLY A 299 -14.35 18.97 -20.34
CA GLY A 299 -15.74 18.54 -20.14
C GLY A 299 -15.84 17.05 -19.81
N ALA A 300 -15.15 16.21 -20.59
CA ALA A 300 -15.10 14.76 -20.35
C ALA A 300 -14.47 14.43 -18.98
N LEU A 301 -13.34 15.05 -18.63
CA LEU A 301 -12.69 14.85 -17.34
C LEU A 301 -13.58 15.31 -16.18
N SER A 302 -14.26 16.45 -16.32
CA SER A 302 -15.19 16.95 -15.30
C SER A 302 -16.37 15.99 -15.10
N LEU A 303 -16.92 15.43 -16.18
CA LEU A 303 -17.96 14.40 -16.12
C LEU A 303 -17.45 13.13 -15.43
N LEU A 304 -16.24 12.66 -15.76
CA LEU A 304 -15.62 11.50 -15.10
C LEU A 304 -15.41 11.75 -13.60
N LEU A 305 -14.92 12.92 -13.23
CA LEU A 305 -14.74 13.30 -11.82
C LEU A 305 -16.09 13.37 -11.09
N LEU A 306 -17.15 13.86 -11.74
CA LEU A 306 -18.50 13.89 -11.17
C LEU A 306 -19.05 12.46 -10.98
N ILE A 307 -18.94 11.60 -12.00
CA ILE A 307 -19.36 10.19 -11.92
C ILE A 307 -18.61 9.49 -10.78
N GLU A 308 -17.29 9.69 -10.70
CA GLU A 308 -16.46 9.11 -9.65
C GLU A 308 -16.86 9.65 -8.27
N PHE A 309 -17.06 10.96 -8.12
CA PHE A 309 -17.51 11.56 -6.86
C PHE A 309 -18.84 10.96 -6.38
N VAL A 310 -19.84 10.86 -7.28
CA VAL A 310 -21.13 10.25 -6.98
C VAL A 310 -20.95 8.76 -6.61
N GLY A 311 -20.16 8.00 -7.37
CA GLY A 311 -19.87 6.60 -7.06
C GLY A 311 -19.14 6.40 -5.73
N GLN A 312 -18.18 7.25 -5.40
CA GLN A 312 -17.46 7.20 -4.12
C GLN A 312 -18.33 7.63 -2.95
N SER A 313 -19.31 8.51 -3.15
CA SER A 313 -20.21 8.94 -2.10
C SER A 313 -20.94 7.78 -1.43
N ALA A 314 -21.22 6.69 -2.15
CA ALA A 314 -21.81 5.47 -1.61
C ALA A 314 -21.00 4.85 -0.46
N HIS A 315 -19.71 5.12 -0.39
CA HIS A 315 -18.79 4.60 0.62
C HIS A 315 -18.50 5.60 1.75
N TRP A 316 -19.17 6.75 1.76
CA TRP A 316 -18.99 7.76 2.80
C TRP A 316 -19.99 7.58 3.93
N PRO A 317 -19.58 7.77 5.20
CA PRO A 317 -20.43 7.61 6.38
C PRO A 317 -21.39 8.79 6.52
N LEU A 318 -22.25 8.99 5.51
CA LEU A 318 -23.28 10.02 5.54
C LEU A 318 -24.38 9.64 6.53
N PRO A 319 -25.05 10.61 7.18
CA PRO A 319 -26.16 10.35 8.08
C PRO A 319 -27.20 9.40 7.46
N GLY A 320 -27.61 8.38 8.21
CA GLY A 320 -28.57 7.37 7.77
C GLY A 320 -28.00 6.22 6.93
N ARG A 321 -26.68 6.17 6.66
CA ARG A 321 -26.04 5.04 5.98
C ARG A 321 -25.29 4.14 6.97
N GLN A 322 -25.59 2.84 6.94
CA GLN A 322 -24.76 1.83 7.56
C GLN A 322 -23.75 1.31 6.53
N LEU A 323 -22.46 1.39 6.88
CA LEU A 323 -21.37 0.95 6.03
C LEU A 323 -20.63 -0.21 6.67
N THR A 324 -20.42 -1.26 5.89
CA THR A 324 -19.55 -2.37 6.27
C THR A 324 -18.10 -1.98 6.07
N ALA A 325 -17.29 -2.15 7.11
CA ALA A 325 -15.85 -1.97 6.99
C ALA A 325 -15.28 -2.97 5.97
N ARG A 326 -14.32 -2.55 5.15
CA ARG A 326 -13.71 -3.42 4.12
C ARG A 326 -13.06 -4.68 4.73
N SER A 327 -12.55 -4.59 5.96
CA SER A 327 -12.04 -5.74 6.73
C SER A 327 -13.10 -6.84 6.91
N ASP A 328 -14.37 -6.45 6.98
CA ASP A 328 -15.49 -7.31 7.34
C ASP A 328 -16.30 -7.72 6.08
N SER A 329 -15.83 -7.35 4.89
CA SER A 329 -16.48 -7.65 3.59
C SER A 329 -16.56 -9.13 3.21
N ARG A 330 -15.92 -10.01 3.98
CA ARG A 330 -15.90 -11.47 3.76
C ARG A 330 -16.65 -12.24 4.84
N VAL A 331 -17.30 -11.52 5.75
CA VAL A 331 -18.10 -12.05 6.85
C VAL A 331 -19.46 -11.33 6.88
N ASP A 332 -20.42 -11.86 7.62
CA ASP A 332 -21.62 -11.11 7.97
C ASP A 332 -21.23 -10.11 9.06
N ALA A 333 -21.14 -8.82 8.72
CA ALA A 333 -20.52 -7.83 9.59
C ALA A 333 -21.24 -7.68 10.94
N GLU A 334 -22.57 -7.64 10.96
CA GLU A 334 -23.34 -7.48 12.20
C GLU A 334 -23.19 -8.71 13.10
N ALA A 335 -23.42 -9.90 12.54
CA ALA A 335 -23.24 -11.15 13.28
C ALA A 335 -21.79 -11.40 13.70
N TRP A 336 -20.83 -10.88 12.92
CA TRP A 336 -19.41 -10.96 13.25
C TRP A 336 -19.03 -10.02 14.40
N TRP A 337 -19.61 -8.82 14.47
CA TRP A 337 -19.39 -7.90 15.58
C TRP A 337 -19.98 -8.47 16.87
N ASP A 338 -21.20 -8.98 16.79
CA ASP A 338 -21.91 -9.62 17.91
C ASP A 338 -21.10 -10.78 18.53
N VAL A 339 -20.56 -11.70 17.71
CA VAL A 339 -19.71 -12.79 18.24
C VAL A 339 -18.35 -12.31 18.76
N CYS A 340 -17.77 -11.24 18.18
CA CYS A 340 -16.54 -10.64 18.70
C CYS A 340 -16.77 -9.99 20.06
N ASP A 341 -17.90 -9.28 20.21
CA ASP A 341 -18.29 -8.64 21.47
C ASP A 341 -18.54 -9.70 22.55
N TRP A 342 -19.21 -10.81 22.22
CA TRP A 342 -19.33 -11.95 23.13
C TRP A 342 -17.94 -12.49 23.54
N ALA A 343 -17.06 -12.76 22.57
CA ALA A 343 -15.73 -13.30 22.86
C ALA A 343 -14.93 -12.37 23.79
N LYS A 344 -15.07 -11.05 23.61
CA LYS A 344 -14.41 -10.04 24.43
C LYS A 344 -14.88 -10.03 25.90
N HIS A 345 -16.17 -10.23 26.15
CA HIS A 345 -16.74 -10.07 27.49
C HIS A 345 -16.88 -11.40 28.24
N GLU A 346 -17.04 -12.51 27.54
CA GLU A 346 -17.42 -13.80 28.12
C GLU A 346 -16.30 -14.85 28.13
N THR A 347 -15.09 -14.50 27.67
CA THR A 347 -13.93 -15.42 27.69
C THR A 347 -12.72 -14.83 28.43
N PRO A 348 -11.80 -15.67 28.96
CA PRO A 348 -10.56 -15.19 29.55
C PRO A 348 -9.72 -14.32 28.59
N PRO A 349 -8.99 -13.30 29.05
CA PRO A 349 -8.18 -12.42 28.19
C PRO A 349 -7.10 -13.15 27.35
N ASP A 350 -6.62 -14.29 27.83
CA ASP A 350 -5.63 -15.15 27.19
C ASP A 350 -6.24 -16.22 26.27
N ALA A 351 -7.57 -16.29 26.18
CA ALA A 351 -8.26 -17.26 25.33
C ALA A 351 -7.88 -17.09 23.85
N ARG A 352 -7.69 -18.21 23.17
CA ARG A 352 -7.25 -18.30 21.78
C ARG A 352 -8.30 -18.97 20.89
N PHE A 353 -8.58 -18.34 19.77
CA PHE A 353 -9.66 -18.74 18.88
C PHE A 353 -9.16 -19.26 17.52
N LEU A 354 -9.85 -20.27 17.01
CA LEU A 354 -9.91 -20.58 15.58
C LEU A 354 -11.04 -19.78 14.95
N THR A 355 -10.70 -18.89 14.01
CA THR A 355 -11.64 -17.98 13.35
C THR A 355 -11.93 -18.44 11.91
N PRO A 356 -13.06 -18.03 11.31
CA PRO A 356 -13.31 -18.28 9.90
C PRO A 356 -12.22 -17.62 9.04
N ARG A 357 -11.79 -18.28 7.95
CA ARG A 357 -10.71 -17.79 7.07
C ARG A 357 -10.94 -16.37 6.53
N GLY A 358 -12.21 -16.03 6.30
CA GLY A 358 -12.62 -14.72 5.80
C GLY A 358 -12.56 -13.61 6.84
N ALA A 359 -12.48 -13.93 8.13
CA ALA A 359 -12.34 -12.96 9.20
C ALA A 359 -10.98 -12.27 9.12
N THR A 360 -10.99 -10.96 9.34
CA THR A 360 -9.74 -10.18 9.40
C THR A 360 -9.65 -9.28 10.62
N SER A 361 -10.78 -8.98 11.26
CA SER A 361 -10.87 -7.98 12.32
C SER A 361 -10.97 -8.54 13.74
N PHE A 362 -10.87 -9.86 13.91
CA PHE A 362 -11.07 -10.53 15.20
C PHE A 362 -10.21 -9.93 16.30
N HIS A 363 -8.88 -9.90 16.09
CA HIS A 363 -7.93 -9.44 17.09
C HIS A 363 -8.24 -8.02 17.63
N TRP A 364 -8.65 -7.09 16.76
CA TRP A 364 -8.95 -5.73 17.16
C TRP A 364 -10.33 -5.55 17.80
N ARG A 365 -11.32 -6.39 17.44
CA ARG A 365 -12.69 -6.28 17.96
C ARG A 365 -12.89 -7.08 19.23
N ALA A 366 -12.48 -8.35 19.21
CA ALA A 366 -12.62 -9.27 20.32
C ALA A 366 -11.56 -9.08 21.41
N GLU A 367 -10.43 -8.42 21.08
CA GLU A 367 -9.28 -8.29 21.99
C GLU A 367 -8.85 -9.66 22.54
N ARG A 368 -8.83 -10.66 21.65
CA ARG A 368 -8.39 -12.04 21.92
C ARG A 368 -7.39 -12.50 20.88
N ALA A 369 -6.64 -13.55 21.23
CA ALA A 369 -5.72 -14.17 20.30
C ALA A 369 -6.49 -15.00 19.27
N GLU A 370 -6.04 -14.99 18.02
CA GLU A 370 -6.45 -15.98 17.02
C GLU A 370 -5.23 -16.77 16.56
N VAL A 371 -5.43 -18.07 16.23
CA VAL A 371 -4.34 -18.95 15.81
C VAL A 371 -3.62 -18.40 14.58
N VAL A 372 -4.41 -17.92 13.60
CA VAL A 372 -3.88 -17.34 12.37
C VAL A 372 -4.93 -16.48 11.67
N CYS A 373 -4.49 -15.37 11.07
CA CYS A 373 -5.31 -14.54 10.19
C CYS A 373 -4.62 -14.37 8.85
N TRP A 374 -5.39 -14.44 7.75
CA TRP A 374 -4.85 -14.23 6.41
C TRP A 374 -4.23 -12.84 6.32
N LYS A 375 -4.88 -11.77 6.79
CA LYS A 375 -4.37 -10.39 6.62
C LYS A 375 -3.16 -10.04 7.50
N ASN A 376 -3.04 -10.65 8.68
CA ASN A 376 -2.00 -10.34 9.66
C ASN A 376 -0.78 -11.24 9.46
N ILE A 377 0.01 -10.96 8.42
CA ILE A 377 1.27 -11.67 8.15
C ILE A 377 2.43 -11.03 8.93
N PRO A 378 3.27 -11.80 9.63
CA PRO A 378 4.45 -11.28 10.30
C PRO A 378 5.54 -10.85 9.29
N GLN A 379 6.57 -10.15 9.80
CA GLN A 379 7.65 -9.58 8.97
C GLN A 379 8.96 -10.37 9.04
N SER A 380 9.17 -11.18 10.09
CA SER A 380 10.35 -12.06 10.19
C SER A 380 10.22 -13.24 9.22
N PRO A 381 11.31 -13.65 8.54
CA PRO A 381 11.26 -14.79 7.62
C PRO A 381 10.77 -16.09 8.28
N ALA A 382 11.27 -16.42 9.48
CA ALA A 382 10.84 -17.62 10.21
C ALA A 382 9.33 -17.58 10.54
N ALA A 383 8.87 -16.43 11.03
CA ALA A 383 7.46 -16.24 11.35
C ALA A 383 6.55 -16.28 10.10
N ILE A 384 7.05 -15.91 8.91
CA ILE A 384 6.30 -16.05 7.64
C ILE A 384 6.09 -17.52 7.29
N VAL A 385 7.12 -18.36 7.50
CA VAL A 385 7.01 -19.82 7.32
C VAL A 385 6.00 -20.40 8.31
N ASP A 386 6.09 -20.03 9.59
CA ASP A 386 5.12 -20.44 10.62
C ASP A 386 3.69 -19.99 10.29
N TRP A 387 3.53 -18.75 9.82
CA TRP A 387 2.24 -18.23 9.38
C TRP A 387 1.65 -19.07 8.26
N ARG A 388 2.44 -19.42 7.24
CA ARG A 388 1.99 -20.30 6.15
C ARG A 388 1.55 -21.66 6.69
N GLN A 389 2.37 -22.26 7.56
CA GLN A 389 2.05 -23.57 8.14
C GLN A 389 0.73 -23.53 8.92
N ARG A 390 0.49 -22.47 9.71
CA ARG A 390 -0.79 -22.29 10.43
C ARG A 390 -1.97 -22.14 9.49
N ILE A 391 -1.83 -21.38 8.39
CA ILE A 391 -2.88 -21.26 7.37
C ILE A 391 -3.19 -22.63 6.75
N VAL A 392 -2.15 -23.38 6.37
CA VAL A 392 -2.31 -24.74 5.84
C VAL A 392 -3.00 -25.63 6.87
N ASP A 393 -2.57 -25.56 8.12
CA ASP A 393 -3.10 -26.41 9.16
C ASP A 393 -4.59 -26.19 9.40
N CYS A 394 -4.99 -24.91 9.42
CA CYS A 394 -6.36 -24.51 9.69
C CYS A 394 -7.29 -24.66 8.48
N PHE A 395 -6.81 -24.49 7.26
CA PHE A 395 -7.70 -24.26 6.11
C PHE A 395 -7.41 -25.10 4.87
N SER A 396 -6.39 -25.95 4.87
CA SER A 396 -6.02 -26.76 3.69
C SER A 396 -6.11 -28.26 3.99
N SER A 397 -6.62 -29.02 3.02
CA SER A 397 -6.59 -30.48 3.03
C SER A 397 -5.39 -31.06 2.26
N ASP A 398 -4.77 -30.28 1.37
CA ASP A 398 -3.76 -30.73 0.43
C ASP A 398 -2.36 -30.11 0.67
N GLY A 399 -2.22 -29.27 1.70
CA GLY A 399 -0.97 -28.59 2.02
C GLY A 399 -0.71 -27.30 1.23
N THR A 400 -1.61 -26.92 0.32
CA THR A 400 -1.48 -25.73 -0.52
C THR A 400 -2.24 -24.53 0.05
N LEU A 401 -1.88 -23.32 -0.39
CA LEU A 401 -2.69 -22.12 -0.12
C LEU A 401 -3.82 -21.91 -1.14
N THR A 402 -4.03 -22.88 -2.03
CA THR A 402 -5.13 -22.90 -2.99
C THR A 402 -6.27 -23.78 -2.49
N GLY A 403 -7.51 -23.52 -2.93
CA GLY A 403 -8.65 -24.37 -2.56
C GLY A 403 -9.02 -24.37 -1.06
N GLN A 404 -8.58 -23.38 -0.29
CA GLN A 404 -8.76 -23.34 1.16
C GLN A 404 -10.22 -23.35 1.60
N PHE A 405 -10.51 -24.09 2.67
CA PHE A 405 -11.81 -24.16 3.32
C PHE A 405 -12.15 -22.86 4.07
N PRO A 406 -13.44 -22.51 4.20
CA PRO A 406 -13.85 -21.27 4.88
C PRO A 406 -13.67 -21.32 6.41
N SER A 407 -13.54 -22.50 7.00
CA SER A 407 -13.34 -22.72 8.44
C SER A 407 -12.65 -24.06 8.69
N THR A 408 -11.85 -24.15 9.76
CA THR A 408 -11.20 -25.41 10.18
C THR A 408 -12.19 -26.52 10.44
N VAL A 409 -13.40 -26.20 10.89
CA VAL A 409 -14.49 -27.17 11.11
C VAL A 409 -14.81 -27.94 9.83
N SER A 410 -14.69 -27.33 8.66
CA SER A 410 -14.97 -27.98 7.38
C SER A 410 -13.99 -29.10 7.03
N LEU A 411 -12.87 -29.21 7.76
CA LEU A 411 -11.91 -30.32 7.65
C LEU A 411 -12.24 -31.48 8.60
N GLY A 412 -13.29 -31.36 9.42
CA GLY A 412 -13.76 -32.38 10.36
C GLY A 412 -13.19 -32.24 11.78
N ALA A 413 -13.87 -32.85 12.75
CA ALA A 413 -13.54 -32.73 14.18
C ALA A 413 -12.15 -33.22 14.54
N LYS A 414 -11.68 -34.31 13.91
CA LYS A 414 -10.31 -34.82 14.16
C LYS A 414 -9.27 -33.76 13.83
N ARG A 415 -9.34 -33.18 12.62
CA ARG A 415 -8.42 -32.12 12.20
C ARG A 415 -8.54 -30.88 13.08
N LEU A 416 -9.75 -30.50 13.45
CA LEU A 416 -9.99 -29.37 14.35
C LEU A 416 -9.29 -29.57 15.70
N ASN A 417 -9.43 -30.75 16.32
CA ASN A 417 -8.80 -31.08 17.60
C ASN A 417 -7.27 -31.14 17.50
N GLU A 418 -6.72 -31.71 16.43
CA GLU A 418 -5.27 -31.70 16.17
C GLU A 418 -4.71 -30.27 16.11
N VAL A 419 -5.41 -29.38 15.41
CA VAL A 419 -5.03 -27.96 15.30
C VAL A 419 -5.19 -27.25 16.64
N ALA A 420 -6.26 -27.56 17.38
CA ALA A 420 -6.52 -26.99 18.70
C ALA A 420 -5.42 -27.34 19.70
N GLU A 421 -5.02 -28.61 19.74
CA GLU A 421 -3.92 -29.09 20.58
C GLU A 421 -2.58 -28.48 20.16
N LYS A 422 -2.27 -28.49 18.86
CA LYS A 422 -1.00 -27.96 18.34
C LYS A 422 -0.79 -26.48 18.62
N TYR A 423 -1.88 -25.69 18.66
CA TYR A 423 -1.82 -24.24 18.77
C TYR A 423 -2.55 -23.71 20.01
N ASP A 424 -2.80 -24.54 21.02
CA ASP A 424 -3.51 -24.18 22.26
C ASP A 424 -4.77 -23.34 22.01
N ALA A 425 -5.64 -23.78 21.10
CA ALA A 425 -6.89 -23.08 20.82
C ALA A 425 -8.01 -23.56 21.76
N ASP A 426 -8.64 -22.63 22.46
CA ASP A 426 -9.70 -22.91 23.43
C ASP A 426 -11.09 -22.97 22.78
N PHE A 427 -11.27 -22.20 21.70
CA PHE A 427 -12.56 -22.04 21.05
C PHE A 427 -12.46 -22.05 19.53
N VAL A 428 -13.54 -22.48 18.86
CA VAL A 428 -13.73 -22.26 17.43
C VAL A 428 -14.97 -21.41 17.19
N ILE A 429 -14.84 -20.38 16.36
CA ILE A 429 -15.96 -19.65 15.77
C ILE A 429 -16.25 -20.25 14.40
N ALA A 430 -17.37 -20.96 14.29
CA ALA A 430 -17.74 -21.66 13.07
C ALA A 430 -18.98 -21.02 12.42
N PRO A 431 -18.98 -20.80 11.09
CA PRO A 431 -20.22 -20.48 10.38
C PRO A 431 -21.23 -21.60 10.58
N ARG A 432 -22.50 -21.27 10.85
CA ARG A 432 -23.57 -22.27 11.07
C ARG A 432 -23.72 -23.26 9.91
N LYS A 433 -23.46 -22.80 8.68
CA LYS A 433 -23.50 -23.66 7.47
C LYS A 433 -22.41 -24.73 7.44
N SER A 434 -21.33 -24.54 8.20
CA SER A 434 -20.22 -25.49 8.32
C SER A 434 -20.43 -26.53 9.43
N LEU A 435 -21.54 -26.46 10.19
CA LEU A 435 -21.85 -27.36 11.31
C LEU A 435 -22.08 -28.81 10.90
N VAL A 436 -22.37 -29.10 9.62
CA VAL A 436 -22.58 -30.47 9.13
C VAL A 436 -21.36 -31.38 9.39
N ALA A 437 -20.17 -30.78 9.54
CA ALA A 437 -18.94 -31.49 9.85
C ALA A 437 -18.68 -31.68 11.36
N ILE A 438 -19.63 -31.30 12.23
CA ILE A 438 -19.50 -31.37 13.69
C ILE A 438 -20.25 -32.58 14.26
N PRO A 439 -19.63 -33.37 15.14
CA PRO A 439 -20.25 -34.52 15.78
C PRO A 439 -21.45 -34.14 16.66
N ASP A 440 -22.45 -35.01 16.64
CA ASP A 440 -23.60 -34.95 17.55
C ASP A 440 -23.12 -34.93 19.02
N GLY A 441 -23.71 -34.05 19.84
CA GLY A 441 -23.33 -33.85 21.24
C GLY A 441 -22.40 -32.65 21.53
N SER A 442 -21.88 -31.98 20.49
CA SER A 442 -21.12 -30.73 20.67
C SER A 442 -22.01 -29.61 21.22
N THR A 443 -21.73 -29.14 22.44
CA THR A 443 -22.50 -28.06 23.09
C THR A 443 -21.90 -26.70 22.78
N ALA A 444 -22.70 -25.81 22.20
CA ALA A 444 -22.24 -24.44 21.93
C ALA A 444 -22.38 -23.58 23.17
N VAL A 445 -21.35 -22.78 23.43
CA VAL A 445 -21.36 -21.76 24.50
C VAL A 445 -21.98 -20.46 24.03
N TYR A 446 -22.06 -20.24 22.71
CA TYR A 446 -22.72 -19.08 22.11
C TYR A 446 -23.20 -19.36 20.69
N ARG A 447 -24.29 -18.72 20.27
CA ARG A 447 -24.86 -18.80 18.93
C ARG A 447 -25.55 -17.50 18.56
N ASN A 448 -25.37 -17.06 17.31
CA ASN A 448 -26.21 -16.03 16.69
C ASN A 448 -26.74 -16.49 15.32
N ASN A 449 -27.21 -15.57 14.49
CA ASN A 449 -27.82 -15.91 13.21
C ASN A 449 -26.84 -16.54 12.21
N THR A 450 -25.53 -16.26 12.32
CA THR A 450 -24.53 -16.69 11.34
C THR A 450 -23.45 -17.59 11.92
N TYR A 451 -23.08 -17.41 13.20
CA TYR A 451 -21.95 -18.06 13.84
C TYR A 451 -22.37 -18.88 15.07
N VAL A 452 -21.57 -19.89 15.38
CA VAL A 452 -21.56 -20.56 16.69
C VAL A 452 -20.17 -20.51 17.28
N VAL A 453 -20.09 -20.53 18.61
CA VAL A 453 -18.84 -20.76 19.33
C VAL A 453 -18.92 -22.09 20.07
N LEU A 454 -17.91 -22.93 19.84
CA LEU A 454 -17.75 -24.21 20.52
C LEU A 454 -16.45 -24.20 21.31
N PRO A 455 -16.45 -24.74 22.55
CA PRO A 455 -15.21 -25.03 23.26
C PRO A 455 -14.47 -26.19 22.57
N LEU A 456 -13.16 -26.19 22.68
CA LEU A 456 -12.27 -27.22 22.17
C LEU A 456 -11.62 -27.98 23.34
N PRO A 457 -11.32 -29.29 23.19
CA PRO A 457 -11.58 -30.13 22.02
C PRO A 457 -13.05 -30.53 21.87
N LEU A 458 -13.46 -30.85 20.64
CA LEU A 458 -14.77 -31.44 20.37
C LEU A 458 -14.80 -32.93 20.70
N PRO A 459 -15.95 -33.49 21.12
CA PRO A 459 -16.12 -34.94 21.22
C PRO A 459 -15.90 -35.59 19.86
N LEU A 460 -15.15 -36.68 19.81
CA LEU A 460 -14.99 -37.48 18.58
C LEU A 460 -16.14 -38.49 18.47
N PRO A 461 -16.66 -38.75 17.26
CA PRO A 461 -17.61 -39.85 17.07
C PRO A 461 -16.92 -41.17 17.40
N ASN A 462 -17.64 -42.04 18.12
CA ASN A 462 -17.19 -43.40 18.49
C ASN A 462 -16.90 -44.27 17.26
#